data_AF-A0A401RWZ3-F1
#
_entry.id   AF-A0A401RWZ3-F1
#
_cell.length_a   1.000
_cell.length_b   1.000
_cell.length_c   1.000
_cell.angle_alpha   90.00
_cell.angle_beta   90.00
_cell.angle_gamma   90.00
#
_symmetry.space_group_name_H-M   'P 1'
#
loop_
_entity.id
_entity.type
_entity.pdbx_description
1 polymer ?
#
loop_
_entity_poly.entity_id
_entity_poly.type
_entity_poly.pdbx_seq_one_letter_code
_entity_poly.pdbx_strand_id
1 'polypeptide(L)'
;MGDSINLEEYTASVICYISKSIDDITVSKAINSHPNQKLLMTTKVCKLLQIHDSAFRSDDKMTARANLTRVIKEAKRVYTQRIHSHFRDSGDTQSMWKGIQAITNHRTALPACAGNASLSDELNNFYAQFEHKMM
;
A
#
# COMPACT_ATOMS: atom_id res chain seq x y z
N MET A 1 51.70 4.71 38.70
CA MET A 1 51.15 5.46 37.56
C MET A 1 49.79 4.89 37.25
N GLY A 2 48.74 5.55 37.72
CA GLY A 2 47.37 5.10 37.49
C GLY A 2 46.94 5.54 36.11
N ASP A 3 46.45 4.60 35.30
CA ASP A 3 45.85 4.89 34.01
C ASP A 3 44.66 5.81 34.24
N SER A 4 44.82 7.08 33.86
CA SER A 4 43.73 8.04 33.78
C SER A 4 42.81 7.55 32.67
N ILE A 5 41.79 6.76 33.04
CA ILE A 5 40.75 6.33 32.12
C ILE A 5 40.21 7.59 31.44
N ASN A 6 40.43 7.69 30.14
CA ASN A 6 39.90 8.77 29.34
C ASN A 6 38.37 8.59 29.32
N LEU A 7 37.69 9.39 30.15
CA LEU A 7 36.25 9.31 30.35
C LEU A 7 35.48 9.50 29.05
N GLU A 8 36.01 10.32 28.14
CA GLU A 8 35.44 10.57 26.82
C GLU A 8 35.54 9.34 25.93
N GLU A 9 36.70 8.68 25.91
CA GLU A 9 36.93 7.43 25.17
C GLU A 9 36.06 6.29 25.69
N TYR A 10 35.94 6.15 27.01
CA TYR A 10 35.05 5.15 27.62
C TYR A 10 33.58 5.41 27.27
N THR A 11 33.14 6.67 27.37
CA THR A 11 31.76 7.06 27.04
C THR A 11 31.46 6.82 25.56
N ALA A 12 32.40 7.17 24.66
CA ALA A 12 32.27 6.92 23.23
C ALA A 12 32.19 5.41 22.93
N SER A 13 33.00 4.58 23.61
CA SER A 13 32.99 3.13 23.45
C SER A 13 31.66 2.50 23.90
N VAL A 14 31.14 2.91 25.06
CA VAL A 14 29.84 2.43 25.57
C VAL A 14 28.69 2.86 24.65
N ILE A 15 28.68 4.11 24.18
CA ILE A 15 27.68 4.60 23.22
C ILE A 15 27.74 3.79 21.91
N CYS A 16 28.95 3.56 21.39
CA CYS A 16 29.15 2.77 20.18
C CYS A 16 28.63 1.33 20.35
N TYR A 17 28.91 0.70 21.49
CA TYR A 17 28.43 -0.63 21.81
C TYR A 17 26.90 -0.71 21.90
N ILE A 18 26.26 0.26 22.56
CA ILE A 18 24.80 0.33 22.65
C ILE A 18 24.19 0.53 21.27
N SER A 19 24.69 1.47 20.46
CA SER A 19 24.20 1.70 19.10
C SER A 19 24.33 0.46 18.23
N LYS A 20 25.49 -0.20 18.26
CA LYS A 20 25.70 -1.47 17.55
C LYS A 20 24.75 -2.57 18.03
N SER A 21 24.53 -2.67 19.33
CA SER A 21 23.58 -3.64 19.90
C SER A 21 22.16 -3.34 19.42
N ILE A 22 21.75 -2.08 19.35
CA ILE A 22 20.46 -1.65 18.82
C ILE A 22 20.33 -2.03 17.35
N ASP A 23 21.36 -1.78 16.53
CA ASP A 23 21.35 -2.10 15.10
C ASP A 23 21.31 -3.62 14.87
N ASP A 24 22.06 -4.40 15.66
CA ASP A 24 22.10 -5.86 15.56
C ASP A 24 20.78 -6.53 16.01
N ILE A 25 20.10 -6.00 17.04
CA ILE A 25 18.83 -6.56 17.54
C ILE A 25 17.60 -6.02 16.78
N THR A 26 17.68 -4.82 16.20
CA THR A 26 16.53 -4.16 15.58
C THR A 26 16.45 -4.52 14.11
N VAL A 27 15.60 -5.49 13.79
CA VAL A 27 15.29 -5.80 12.39
C VAL A 27 14.43 -4.69 11.79
N SER A 28 15.07 -3.74 11.11
CA SER A 28 14.38 -2.71 10.33
C SER A 28 13.64 -3.35 9.16
N LYS A 29 12.33 -3.12 9.07
CA LYS A 29 11.49 -3.59 7.96
C LYS A 29 10.85 -2.40 7.27
N ALA A 30 11.21 -2.17 6.00
CA ALA A 30 10.53 -1.20 5.16
C ALA A 30 9.12 -1.70 4.81
N ILE A 31 8.09 -0.95 5.21
CA ILE A 31 6.70 -1.24 4.83
C ILE A 31 6.35 -0.37 3.62
N ASN A 32 6.36 -0.98 2.44
CA ASN A 32 5.94 -0.30 1.22
C ASN A 32 4.42 -0.12 1.20
N SER A 33 3.97 1.14 1.29
CA SER A 33 2.56 1.50 1.19
C SER A 33 2.15 1.70 -0.26
N HIS A 34 1.22 0.88 -0.74
CA HIS A 34 0.71 0.94 -2.11
C HIS A 34 -0.67 1.62 -2.13
N PRO A 35 -1.02 2.38 -3.19
CA PRO A 35 -2.33 3.05 -3.28
C PRO A 35 -3.54 2.12 -3.08
N ASN A 36 -3.40 0.84 -3.42
CA ASN A 36 -4.43 -0.19 -3.26
C ASN A 36 -4.56 -0.76 -1.83
N GLN A 37 -3.67 -0.42 -0.89
CA GLN A 37 -3.76 -0.91 0.50
C GLN A 37 -5.03 -0.43 1.20
N LYS A 38 -5.56 0.75 0.84
CA LYS A 38 -6.77 1.33 1.46
C LYS A 38 -8.00 0.43 1.28
N LEU A 39 -8.06 -0.38 0.24
CA LEU A 39 -9.19 -1.30 0.00
C LEU A 39 -9.17 -2.53 0.91
N LEU A 40 -7.99 -2.93 1.40
CA LEU A 40 -7.83 -4.11 2.24
C LEU A 40 -7.70 -3.77 3.74
N MET A 41 -7.36 -2.52 4.07
CA MET A 41 -7.32 -1.99 5.43
C MET A 41 -8.71 -1.59 5.93
N THR A 42 -9.57 -2.58 6.15
CA THR A 42 -10.86 -2.37 6.82
C THR A 42 -10.67 -2.13 8.32
N THR A 43 -11.61 -1.46 8.98
CA THR A 43 -11.58 -1.23 10.44
C THR A 43 -11.41 -2.54 11.24
N LYS A 44 -11.96 -3.66 10.74
CA LYS A 44 -11.79 -4.99 11.35
C LYS A 44 -10.35 -5.51 11.22
N VAL A 45 -9.74 -5.36 10.04
CA VAL A 45 -8.34 -5.74 9.81
C VAL A 45 -7.40 -4.90 10.66
N CYS A 46 -7.61 -3.58 10.73
CA CYS A 46 -6.81 -2.68 11.57
C CYS A 46 -6.89 -3.05 13.06
N LYS A 47 -8.09 -3.31 13.59
CA LYS A 47 -8.27 -3.75 14.98
C LYS A 47 -7.55 -5.07 15.28
N LEU A 48 -7.59 -6.03 14.35
CA LEU A 48 -6.90 -7.31 14.53
C LEU A 48 -5.39 -7.23 14.38
N LEU A 49 -4.86 -6.29 13.58
CA LEU A 49 -3.43 -6.00 13.57
C LEU A 49 -2.98 -5.47 14.93
N GLN A 50 -3.74 -4.55 15.54
CA GLN A 50 -3.45 -4.06 16.89
C GLN A 50 -3.51 -5.17 17.95
N ILE A 51 -4.52 -6.05 17.88
CA ILE A 51 -4.61 -7.22 18.77
C ILE A 51 -3.44 -8.17 18.55
N HIS A 52 -3.05 -8.43 17.30
CA HIS A 52 -1.91 -9.28 16.99
C HIS A 52 -0.59 -8.70 17.51
N ASP A 53 -0.36 -7.40 17.36
CA ASP A 53 0.85 -6.74 17.86
C ASP A 53 0.90 -6.72 19.39
N SER A 54 -0.26 -6.61 20.05
CA SER A 54 -0.39 -6.75 21.51
C SER A 54 -0.13 -8.20 21.96
N ALA A 55 -0.70 -9.18 21.25
CA ALA A 55 -0.51 -10.60 21.51
C ALA A 55 0.91 -11.08 21.18
N PHE A 56 1.65 -10.39 20.31
CA PHE A 56 3.07 -10.67 20.07
C PHE A 56 3.94 -10.29 21.26
N ARG A 57 3.49 -9.34 22.09
CA ARG A 57 4.11 -8.99 23.38
C ARG A 57 3.65 -9.92 24.52
N SER A 58 2.77 -10.89 24.22
CA SER A 58 2.24 -11.93 25.11
C SER A 58 2.50 -13.32 24.48
N ASP A 59 2.13 -14.41 25.15
CA ASP A 59 2.33 -15.78 24.65
C ASP A 59 1.17 -16.28 23.72
N ASP A 60 0.11 -15.49 23.56
CA ASP A 60 -1.09 -15.84 22.77
C ASP A 60 -0.96 -15.65 21.24
N LYS A 61 0.27 -15.69 20.72
CA LYS A 61 0.62 -15.34 19.34
C LYS A 61 -0.07 -16.21 18.27
N MET A 62 -0.23 -17.52 18.51
CA MET A 62 -0.79 -18.43 17.50
C MET A 62 -2.27 -18.15 17.21
N THR A 63 -3.05 -17.95 18.27
CA THR A 63 -4.50 -17.64 18.18
C THR A 63 -4.73 -16.31 17.48
N ALA A 64 -3.96 -15.27 17.84
CA ALA A 64 -4.06 -13.97 17.21
C ALA A 64 -3.72 -14.02 15.70
N ARG A 65 -2.70 -14.80 15.32
CA ARG A 65 -2.33 -15.03 13.91
C ARG A 65 -3.42 -15.74 13.11
N ALA A 66 -4.00 -16.81 13.67
CA ALA A 66 -5.09 -17.54 13.01
C ALA A 66 -6.30 -16.62 12.77
N ASN A 67 -6.66 -15.83 13.77
CA ASN A 67 -7.77 -14.86 13.68
C ASN A 67 -7.51 -13.76 12.65
N LEU A 68 -6.32 -13.16 12.64
CA LEU A 68 -5.93 -12.17 11.63
C LEU A 68 -6.00 -12.76 10.21
N THR A 69 -5.45 -13.96 10.02
CA THR A 69 -5.45 -14.65 8.72
C THR A 69 -6.86 -14.90 8.21
N ARG A 70 -7.77 -15.36 9.08
CA ARG A 70 -9.18 -15.56 8.74
C ARG A 70 -9.84 -14.27 8.28
N VAL A 71 -9.65 -13.16 9.00
CA VAL A 71 -10.27 -11.89 8.64
C VAL A 71 -9.69 -11.29 7.36
N ILE A 72 -8.39 -11.46 7.11
CA ILE A 72 -7.78 -11.05 5.83
C ILE A 72 -8.39 -11.84 4.67
N LYS A 73 -8.57 -13.17 4.82
CA LYS A 73 -9.22 -14.00 3.80
C LYS A 73 -10.65 -13.54 3.51
N GLU A 74 -11.43 -13.24 4.56
CA GLU A 74 -12.79 -12.77 4.40
C GLU A 74 -12.85 -11.37 3.75
N ALA A 75 -11.99 -10.44 4.17
CA ALA A 75 -11.90 -9.12 3.56
C ALA A 75 -11.56 -9.21 2.06
N LYS A 76 -10.63 -10.09 1.68
CA LYS A 76 -10.32 -10.38 0.28
C LYS A 76 -11.53 -10.93 -0.47
N ARG A 77 -12.24 -11.90 0.12
CA ARG A 77 -13.44 -12.51 -0.49
C ARG A 77 -14.52 -11.45 -0.75
N VAL A 78 -14.85 -10.63 0.24
CA VAL A 78 -15.85 -9.56 0.13
C VAL A 78 -15.45 -8.56 -0.96
N TYR A 79 -14.17 -8.18 -0.99
CA TYR A 79 -13.65 -7.29 -2.03
C TYR A 79 -13.79 -7.89 -3.43
N THR A 80 -13.36 -9.14 -3.61
CA THR A 80 -13.50 -9.88 -4.87
C THR A 80 -14.96 -9.97 -5.32
N GLN A 81 -15.88 -10.30 -4.41
CA GLN A 81 -17.32 -10.34 -4.71
C GLN A 81 -17.85 -8.98 -5.16
N ARG A 82 -17.45 -7.89 -4.49
CA ARG A 82 -17.81 -6.53 -4.90
C ARG A 82 -17.29 -6.21 -6.29
N ILE A 83 -16.04 -6.55 -6.60
CA ILE A 83 -15.48 -6.35 -7.94
C ILE A 83 -16.26 -7.16 -8.98
N HIS A 84 -16.48 -8.46 -8.75
CA HIS A 84 -17.27 -9.29 -9.68
C HIS A 84 -18.69 -8.77 -9.90
N SER A 85 -19.32 -8.16 -8.88
CA SER A 85 -20.66 -7.60 -9.02
C SER A 85 -20.75 -6.50 -10.09
N HIS A 86 -19.65 -5.77 -10.33
CA HIS A 86 -19.56 -4.75 -11.38
C HIS A 86 -19.50 -5.31 -12.81
N PHE A 87 -19.20 -6.60 -12.97
CA PHE A 87 -19.04 -7.26 -14.26
C PHE A 87 -20.10 -8.34 -14.53
N ARG A 88 -21.18 -8.38 -13.73
CA ARG A 88 -22.26 -9.38 -13.87
C ARG A 88 -23.15 -9.15 -15.08
N ASP A 89 -23.37 -7.90 -15.45
CA ASP A 89 -24.20 -7.51 -16.59
C ASP A 89 -23.33 -6.86 -17.65
N SER A 90 -23.18 -7.52 -18.80
CA SER A 90 -22.37 -7.02 -19.92
C SER A 90 -23.00 -5.81 -20.64
N GLY A 91 -24.28 -5.52 -20.38
CA GLY A 91 -24.96 -4.34 -20.92
C GLY A 91 -24.74 -3.07 -20.10
N ASP A 92 -24.33 -3.20 -18.82
CA ASP A 92 -24.08 -2.06 -17.93
C ASP A 92 -22.61 -1.63 -17.96
N THR A 93 -22.23 -0.99 -19.06
CA THR A 93 -20.89 -0.41 -19.27
C THR A 93 -20.51 0.56 -18.14
N GLN A 94 -21.48 1.27 -17.55
CA GLN A 94 -21.21 2.20 -16.45
C GLN A 94 -20.76 1.46 -15.19
N SER A 95 -21.42 0.36 -14.84
CA SER A 95 -21.01 -0.48 -13.70
C SER A 95 -19.65 -1.13 -13.94
N MET A 96 -19.38 -1.60 -15.16
CA MET A 96 -18.05 -2.13 -15.53
C MET A 96 -16.96 -1.07 -15.32
N TRP A 97 -17.19 0.17 -15.76
CA TRP A 97 -16.26 1.28 -15.54
C TRP A 97 -16.04 1.58 -14.05
N LYS A 98 -17.08 1.50 -13.21
CA LYS A 98 -16.92 1.61 -11.75
C LYS A 98 -16.07 0.46 -11.18
N GLY A 99 -16.19 -0.75 -11.72
CA GLY A 99 -15.35 -1.89 -11.38
C GLY A 99 -13.88 -1.66 -11.73
N ILE A 100 -13.59 -1.22 -12.96
CA ILE A 100 -12.24 -0.87 -13.43
C ILE A 100 -11.64 0.23 -12.55
N GLN A 101 -12.43 1.25 -12.23
CA GLN A 101 -12.00 2.34 -11.35
C GLN A 101 -11.66 1.83 -9.94
N ALA A 102 -12.49 0.94 -9.38
CA ALA A 102 -12.26 0.37 -8.06
C ALA A 102 -10.99 -0.49 -7.99
N ILE A 103 -10.65 -1.21 -9.06
CA ILE A 103 -9.40 -1.99 -9.16
C ILE A 103 -8.18 -1.07 -9.29
N THR A 104 -8.27 -0.05 -10.13
CA THR A 104 -7.14 0.82 -10.49
C THR A 104 -6.90 1.95 -9.48
N ASN A 105 -7.87 2.23 -8.60
CA ASN A 105 -7.90 3.45 -7.78
C ASN A 105 -7.73 4.73 -8.60
N HIS A 106 -8.09 4.68 -9.89
CA HIS A 106 -8.08 5.85 -10.74
C HIS A 106 -9.06 6.89 -10.17
N ARG A 107 -8.55 8.04 -9.74
CA ARG A 107 -9.40 9.18 -9.35
C ARG A 107 -9.99 9.78 -10.62
N THR A 108 -11.32 9.84 -10.71
CA THR A 108 -12.02 10.49 -11.83
C THR A 108 -11.72 11.99 -11.91
N ALA A 109 -11.27 12.59 -10.80
CA ALA A 109 -10.77 13.96 -10.81
C ALA A 109 -9.32 13.96 -11.29
N LEU A 110 -9.12 14.02 -12.61
CA LEU A 110 -8.00 14.78 -13.13
C LEU A 110 -8.14 16.20 -12.56
N PRO A 111 -7.06 16.86 -12.08
CA PRO A 111 -7.08 18.32 -12.01
C PRO A 111 -7.56 18.79 -13.37
N ALA A 112 -8.56 19.69 -13.44
CA ALA A 112 -9.08 20.22 -14.70
C ALA A 112 -7.88 20.47 -15.61
N CYS A 113 -7.70 19.59 -16.61
CA CYS A 113 -6.56 19.69 -17.49
C CYS A 113 -6.73 21.07 -18.11
N ALA A 114 -5.75 21.96 -17.92
CA ALA A 114 -5.71 23.23 -18.63
C ALA A 114 -5.44 22.90 -20.11
N GLY A 115 -6.41 22.25 -20.75
CA GLY A 115 -6.38 21.86 -22.13
C GLY A 115 -6.57 23.11 -22.93
N ASN A 116 -5.46 23.69 -23.36
CA ASN A 116 -5.44 24.58 -24.49
C ASN A 116 -6.06 23.84 -25.68
N ALA A 117 -7.01 24.47 -26.38
CA ALA A 117 -7.68 23.89 -27.55
C ALA A 117 -6.68 23.31 -28.59
N SER A 118 -5.48 23.88 -28.64
CA SER A 118 -4.35 23.40 -29.43
C SER A 118 -3.93 21.95 -29.17
N LEU A 119 -4.04 21.44 -27.93
CA LEU A 119 -3.68 20.06 -27.61
C LEU A 119 -4.71 19.07 -28.19
N SER A 120 -6.00 19.44 -28.17
CA SER A 120 -7.04 18.63 -28.79
C SER A 120 -6.88 18.57 -30.30
N ASP A 121 -6.54 19.68 -30.94
CA ASP A 121 -6.25 19.73 -32.39
C ASP A 121 -5.01 18.90 -32.75
N GLU A 122 -3.95 18.97 -31.95
CA GLU A 122 -2.71 18.17 -32.15
C GLU A 122 -2.98 16.67 -32.05
N LEU A 123 -3.73 16.24 -31.02
CA LEU A 123 -4.11 14.83 -30.85
C LEU A 123 -4.99 14.34 -32.00
N ASN A 124 -5.96 15.15 -32.41
CA ASN A 124 -6.85 14.78 -33.50
C ASN A 124 -6.08 14.59 -34.82
N ASN A 125 -5.12 15.48 -35.10
CA ASN A 125 -4.26 15.39 -36.28
C ASN A 125 -3.31 14.17 -36.19
N PHE A 126 -2.76 13.89 -35.01
CA PHE A 126 -1.90 12.73 -34.77
C PHE A 126 -2.62 11.39 -34.95
N TYR A 127 -3.91 11.28 -34.60
CA TYR A 127 -4.65 10.04 -34.81
C TYR A 127 -5.22 9.93 -36.23
N ALA A 128 -5.61 11.04 -36.85
CA ALA A 128 -6.11 11.07 -38.23
C ALA A 128 -5.07 10.59 -39.27
N GLN A 129 -3.76 10.74 -38.99
CA GLN A 129 -2.71 10.27 -39.88
C GLN A 129 -2.70 8.74 -40.09
N PHE A 130 -3.28 7.98 -39.15
CA PHE A 130 -3.38 6.53 -39.25
C PHE A 130 -4.61 6.08 -40.05
N GLU A 131 -5.66 6.90 -40.10
CA GLU A 131 -6.86 6.64 -40.91
C GLU A 131 -6.58 6.81 -42.40
N HIS A 132 -5.65 7.71 -42.77
CA HIS A 132 -5.32 7.99 -44.16
C HIS A 132 -4.40 6.94 -44.80
N LYS A 133 -3.89 5.98 -44.02
CA LYS A 133 -2.98 4.91 -44.48
C LYS A 133 -3.66 3.54 -44.61
N MET A 134 -4.98 3.47 -44.39
CA MET A 134 -5.81 2.27 -44.65
C MET A 134 -6.72 2.44 -45.87
N MET A 135 -6.18 2.99 -46.96
CA MET A 135 -6.68 2.81 -48.34
C MET A 135 -5.50 2.49 -49.25
#